data_AF-A0A948GJQ3-F1
#
_entry.id   AF-A0A948GJQ3-F1
#
_cell.length_a   1.000
_cell.length_b   1.000
_cell.length_c   1.000
_cell.angle_alpha   90.00
_cell.angle_beta   90.00
_cell.angle_gamma   90.00
#
_symmetry.space_group_name_H-M   'P 1'
#
loop_
_entity.id
_entity.type
_entity.pdbx_description
1 polymer ?
#
loop_
_entity_poly.entity_id
_entity_poly.type
_entity_poly.pdbx_seq_one_letter_code
_entity_poly.pdbx_strand_id
1 'polypeptide(L)'
;MKKDTEGKPTSVDIKGELFNDELRVLTEELEESYWVPFLRTPFDGLDKLSNVSLTECPDLHAPLVALNTNLIAAKNLLEFPYLLVGPYALTSKHRPDNFQDLPMAEQIELSMDIALRGLEIGKRRIINTEESIRLMHQAILLIWSAFESYCKEVFILSLNERSQLYLTLLTHSELKDYFAVSQSAWLTLLESHSFNLNGKLGTIVGTSRDFSSPQLIRNLFSKLYLGLPGEKKELEAALHKYVHDDELWKLGLRRHLIAHRCGIIDKEYLNKSGDHSQTQGALLKLRGRDIAQGMGIVAQCAICIYGLARCCWPKPDHGANRE
;
A
#
# COMPACT_ATOMS: atom_id res chain seq x y z
N MET A 1 6.06 45.98 -32.56
CA MET A 1 7.16 45.03 -32.30
C MET A 1 7.64 45.21 -30.87
N LYS A 2 7.07 44.47 -29.91
CA LYS A 2 7.68 44.32 -28.59
C LYS A 2 8.80 43.29 -28.77
N LYS A 3 10.04 43.68 -28.48
CA LYS A 3 11.17 42.77 -28.47
C LYS A 3 11.13 42.01 -27.15
N ASP A 4 11.04 40.69 -27.27
CA ASP A 4 11.26 39.73 -26.21
C ASP A 4 12.66 39.94 -25.62
N THR A 5 12.71 40.29 -24.34
CA THR A 5 13.93 40.17 -23.54
C THR A 5 13.98 38.76 -22.99
N GLU A 6 14.65 37.87 -23.72
CA GLU A 6 15.15 36.60 -23.18
C GLU A 6 16.10 36.92 -22.02
N GLY A 7 15.62 36.71 -20.79
CA GLY A 7 16.45 36.79 -19.60
C GLY A 7 17.48 35.67 -19.64
N LYS A 8 18.77 36.02 -19.62
CA LYS A 8 19.83 35.02 -19.44
C LYS A 8 19.61 34.31 -18.09
N PRO A 9 19.62 32.97 -18.05
CA PRO A 9 19.51 32.23 -16.80
C PRO A 9 20.62 32.68 -15.85
N THR A 10 20.26 32.94 -14.59
CA THR A 10 21.24 33.35 -13.59
C THR A 10 22.14 32.16 -13.22
N SER A 11 23.34 32.40 -12.68
CA SER A 11 24.24 31.33 -12.26
C SER A 11 23.65 30.42 -11.17
N VAL A 12 22.62 30.91 -10.46
CA VAL A 12 21.86 30.15 -9.46
C VAL A 12 20.90 29.17 -10.14
N ASP A 13 20.24 29.59 -11.23
CA ASP A 13 19.33 28.72 -12.00
C ASP A 13 20.09 27.53 -12.62
N ILE A 14 21.27 27.79 -13.20
CA ILE A 14 22.09 26.75 -13.84
C ILE A 14 22.62 25.73 -12.82
N LYS A 15 23.03 26.18 -11.63
CA LYS A 15 23.48 25.28 -10.55
C LYS A 15 22.33 24.45 -9.99
N GLY A 16 21.15 25.04 -9.84
CA GLY A 16 19.95 24.32 -9.40
C GLY A 16 19.51 23.22 -10.37
N GLU A 17 19.58 23.47 -11.67
CA GLU A 17 19.26 22.48 -12.70
C GLU A 17 20.25 21.31 -12.71
N LEU A 18 21.56 21.58 -12.70
CA LEU A 18 22.60 20.55 -12.62
C LEU A 18 22.45 19.67 -11.36
N PHE A 19 22.16 20.30 -10.21
CA PHE A 19 21.99 19.59 -8.95
C PHE A 19 20.74 18.69 -8.96
N ASN A 20 19.64 19.17 -9.56
CA ASN A 20 18.44 18.36 -9.74
C ASN A 20 18.68 17.14 -10.62
N ASP A 21 19.50 17.28 -11.66
CA ASP A 21 19.89 16.15 -12.52
C ASP A 21 20.76 15.13 -11.79
N GLU A 22 21.75 15.57 -11.01
CA GLU A 22 22.59 14.67 -10.20
C GLU A 22 21.75 13.90 -9.17
N LEU A 23 20.86 14.59 -8.46
CA LEU A 23 19.97 13.98 -7.47
C LEU A 23 19.01 12.99 -8.14
N ARG A 24 18.48 13.33 -9.32
CA ARG A 24 17.61 12.44 -10.11
C ARG A 24 18.34 11.18 -10.54
N VAL A 25 19.52 11.31 -11.14
CA VAL A 25 20.33 10.15 -11.57
C VAL A 25 20.67 9.25 -10.39
N LEU A 26 21.08 9.83 -9.25
CA LEU A 26 21.38 9.06 -8.05
C LEU A 26 20.13 8.35 -7.51
N THR A 27 18.98 9.01 -7.54
CA THR A 27 17.70 8.44 -7.12
C THR A 27 17.30 7.25 -8.01
N GLU A 28 17.36 7.42 -9.33
CA GLU A 28 17.06 6.36 -10.31
C GLU A 28 18.00 5.15 -10.12
N GLU A 29 19.30 5.37 -9.92
CA GLU A 29 20.26 4.30 -9.69
C GLU A 29 20.00 3.57 -8.36
N LEU A 30 19.66 4.33 -7.32
CA LEU A 30 19.36 3.79 -6.00
C LEU A 30 18.08 2.97 -6.01
N GLU A 31 17.04 3.40 -6.72
CA GLU A 31 15.77 2.69 -6.86
C GLU A 31 15.92 1.29 -7.46
N GLU A 32 16.93 1.10 -8.33
CA GLU A 32 17.27 -0.22 -8.88
C GLU A 32 17.88 -1.18 -7.85
N SER A 33 18.23 -0.69 -6.65
CA SER A 33 18.91 -1.49 -5.62
C SER A 33 18.23 -1.46 -4.25
N TYR A 34 17.64 -0.33 -3.84
CA TYR A 34 17.02 -0.12 -2.53
C TYR A 34 15.97 1.01 -2.56
N TRP A 35 15.21 1.19 -1.48
CA TRP A 35 14.25 2.29 -1.33
C TRP A 35 14.92 3.67 -1.27
N VAL A 36 14.30 4.69 -1.88
CA VAL A 36 14.77 6.08 -1.78
C VAL A 36 13.73 6.95 -1.07
N PRO A 37 14.08 7.70 0.00
CA PRO A 37 13.13 8.51 0.77
C PRO A 37 12.39 9.62 -0.02
N PHE A 38 12.94 10.05 -1.15
CA PHE A 38 12.39 11.11 -2.00
C PHE A 38 11.35 10.61 -3.01
N LEU A 39 11.09 9.31 -3.02
CA LEU A 39 10.04 8.74 -3.84
C LEU A 39 8.70 9.35 -3.47
N ARG A 40 7.96 9.77 -4.50
CA ARG A 40 6.57 10.19 -4.33
C ARG A 40 5.82 9.05 -3.64
N THR A 41 5.21 9.36 -2.50
CA THR A 41 4.35 8.44 -1.77
C THR A 41 3.21 8.02 -2.70
N PRO A 42 3.14 6.73 -3.10
CA PRO A 42 2.16 6.31 -4.10
C PRO A 42 0.73 6.24 -3.54
N PHE A 43 0.53 6.71 -2.31
CA PHE A 43 -0.71 6.63 -1.53
C PHE A 43 -1.20 7.96 -0.95
N ASP A 44 -0.80 9.13 -1.49
CA ASP A 44 -1.37 10.45 -1.08
C ASP A 44 -2.91 10.48 -1.12
N GLY A 45 -3.52 9.66 -1.99
CA GLY A 45 -4.97 9.47 -2.04
C GLY A 45 -5.56 8.85 -0.78
N LEU A 46 -4.84 7.92 -0.12
CA LEU A 46 -5.27 7.29 1.13
C LEU A 46 -5.24 8.28 2.29
N ASP A 47 -4.27 9.20 2.36
CA ASP A 47 -4.24 10.22 3.42
C ASP A 47 -5.46 11.13 3.33
N LYS A 48 -5.75 11.62 2.12
CA LYS A 48 -6.95 12.44 1.86
C LYS A 48 -8.22 11.69 2.21
N LEU A 49 -8.31 10.42 1.78
CA LEU A 49 -9.47 9.58 2.05
C LEU A 49 -9.63 9.27 3.55
N SER A 50 -8.54 8.99 4.25
CA SER A 50 -8.53 8.73 5.70
C SER A 50 -9.11 9.92 6.47
N ASN A 51 -8.74 11.14 6.11
CA ASN A 51 -9.22 12.36 6.74
C ASN A 51 -10.73 12.59 6.57
N VAL A 52 -11.30 12.22 5.42
CA VAL A 52 -12.75 12.38 5.16
C VAL A 52 -13.58 11.14 5.54
N SER A 53 -12.95 9.98 5.66
CA SER A 53 -13.66 8.72 5.86
C SER A 53 -14.45 8.66 7.18
N LEU A 54 -13.99 9.37 8.23
CA LEU A 54 -14.70 9.45 9.51
C LEU A 54 -16.08 10.10 9.35
N THR A 55 -16.24 11.03 8.42
CA THR A 55 -17.53 11.69 8.16
C THR A 55 -18.34 10.98 7.08
N GLU A 56 -17.69 10.41 6.07
CA GLU A 56 -18.39 9.74 4.95
C GLU A 56 -18.91 8.33 5.30
N CYS A 57 -18.14 7.53 6.02
CA CYS A 57 -18.50 6.15 6.40
C CYS A 57 -17.69 5.73 7.65
N PRO A 58 -18.20 6.06 8.86
CA PRO A 58 -17.46 5.84 10.11
C PRO A 58 -17.04 4.38 10.34
N ASP A 59 -17.86 3.42 9.93
CA ASP A 59 -17.56 1.99 10.11
C ASP A 59 -16.34 1.54 9.31
N LEU A 60 -16.07 2.15 8.15
CA LEU A 60 -14.91 1.86 7.32
C LEU A 60 -13.68 2.72 7.65
N HIS A 61 -13.80 3.68 8.57
CA HIS A 61 -12.71 4.59 8.93
C HIS A 61 -11.55 3.84 9.59
N ALA A 62 -11.85 3.04 10.63
CA ALA A 62 -10.84 2.30 11.37
C ALA A 62 -9.97 1.37 10.50
N PRO A 63 -10.54 0.49 9.64
CA PRO A 63 -9.72 -0.35 8.76
C PRO A 63 -8.88 0.47 7.79
N LEU A 64 -9.43 1.56 7.24
CA LEU A 64 -8.71 2.42 6.30
C LEU A 64 -7.51 3.12 6.95
N VAL A 65 -7.70 3.70 8.14
CA VAL A 65 -6.63 4.34 8.91
C VAL A 65 -5.57 3.33 9.33
N ALA A 66 -5.99 2.13 9.74
CA ALA A 66 -5.07 1.04 10.09
C ALA A 66 -4.20 0.65 8.88
N LEU A 67 -4.80 0.48 7.70
CA LEU A 67 -4.06 0.24 6.46
C LEU A 67 -3.04 1.34 6.19
N ASN A 68 -3.50 2.60 6.18
CA ASN A 68 -2.65 3.75 5.85
C ASN A 68 -1.47 3.88 6.81
N THR A 69 -1.73 3.74 8.11
CA THR A 69 -0.69 3.77 9.16
C THR A 69 0.36 2.68 8.95
N ASN A 70 -0.05 1.47 8.57
CA ASN A 70 0.89 0.39 8.30
C ASN A 70 1.70 0.59 7.02
N LEU A 71 1.13 1.20 5.97
CA LEU A 71 1.89 1.57 4.77
C LEU A 71 2.94 2.64 5.07
N ILE A 72 2.58 3.64 5.89
CA ILE A 72 3.51 4.65 6.40
C ILE A 72 4.61 3.98 7.24
N ALA A 73 4.25 3.03 8.11
CA ALA A 73 5.24 2.30 8.90
C ALA A 73 6.21 1.49 8.02
N ALA A 74 5.72 0.83 6.97
CA ALA A 74 6.55 0.12 6.01
C ALA A 74 7.50 1.06 5.24
N LYS A 75 7.05 2.27 4.87
CA LYS A 75 7.89 3.31 4.30
C LYS A 75 8.96 3.78 5.29
N ASN A 76 8.55 4.16 6.50
CA ASN A 76 9.45 4.66 7.54
C ASN A 76 10.53 3.63 7.89
N LEU A 77 10.20 2.33 7.88
CA LEU A 77 11.17 1.26 8.09
C LEU A 77 12.30 1.28 7.04
N LEU A 78 11.97 1.59 5.79
CA LEU A 78 12.94 1.65 4.69
C LEU A 78 13.74 2.95 4.67
N GLU A 79 13.17 4.03 5.20
CA GLU A 79 13.81 5.33 5.33
C GLU A 79 14.74 5.41 6.55
N PHE A 80 14.50 4.58 7.56
CA PHE A 80 15.26 4.57 8.80
C PHE A 80 16.78 4.52 8.62
N PRO A 81 17.36 3.70 7.72
CA PRO A 81 18.81 3.72 7.47
C PRO A 81 19.33 5.10 7.02
N TYR A 82 18.57 5.83 6.21
CA TYR A 82 18.95 7.18 5.77
C TYR A 82 18.88 8.19 6.92
N LEU A 83 17.90 8.04 7.83
CA LEU A 83 17.80 8.87 9.02
C LEU A 83 18.97 8.65 9.99
N LEU A 84 19.51 7.43 10.06
CA LEU A 84 20.71 7.14 10.86
C LEU A 84 21.98 7.76 10.26
N VAL A 85 22.05 7.86 8.94
CA VAL A 85 23.23 8.34 8.21
C VAL A 85 23.22 9.85 8.00
N GLY A 86 22.05 10.48 7.89
CA GLY A 86 21.88 11.92 7.66
C GLY A 86 22.71 12.81 8.60
N PRO A 87 22.74 12.58 9.92
CA PRO A 87 23.58 13.34 10.84
C PRO A 87 25.08 13.25 10.55
N TYR A 88 25.56 12.17 9.94
CA TYR A 88 26.96 11.98 9.55
C TYR A 88 27.28 12.55 8.16
N ALA A 89 26.27 12.82 7.33
CA ALA A 89 26.43 13.53 6.07
C ALA A 89 26.79 15.02 6.29
N LEU A 90 26.39 15.56 7.45
CA LEU A 90 26.76 16.89 7.92
C LEU A 90 28.21 16.91 8.41
N THR A 91 29.15 17.25 7.53
CA THR A 91 30.51 17.57 7.97
C THR A 91 30.50 18.86 8.79
N SER A 92 31.34 18.95 9.84
CA SER A 92 31.45 20.11 10.75
C SER A 92 31.68 21.47 10.06
N LYS A 93 32.07 21.48 8.79
CA LYS A 93 32.27 22.70 7.99
C LYS A 93 30.99 23.36 7.48
N HIS A 94 29.81 22.71 7.53
CA HIS A 94 28.58 23.18 6.86
C HIS A 94 27.36 23.19 7.80
N ARG A 95 27.58 23.19 9.11
CA ARG A 95 26.48 23.32 10.08
C ARG A 95 26.38 24.80 10.49
N PRO A 96 25.49 25.60 9.86
CA PRO A 96 25.19 26.93 10.39
C PRO A 96 24.70 26.77 11.83
N ASP A 97 25.11 27.66 12.72
CA ASP A 97 24.66 27.65 14.12
C ASP A 97 23.12 27.72 14.21
N ASN A 98 22.48 28.40 13.24
CA ASN A 98 21.04 28.41 13.03
C ASN A 98 20.68 28.24 11.53
N PHE A 99 20.22 27.05 11.15
CA PHE A 99 19.72 26.78 9.78
C PHE A 99 18.56 27.70 9.37
N GLN A 100 17.68 28.05 10.32
CA GLN A 100 16.50 28.89 10.08
C GLN A 100 16.85 30.34 9.75
N ASP A 101 18.06 30.80 10.06
CA ASP A 101 18.52 32.17 9.83
C ASP A 101 19.10 32.37 8.42
N LEU A 102 19.31 31.29 7.67
CA LEU A 102 19.80 31.37 6.30
C LEU A 102 18.71 31.87 5.33
N PRO A 103 19.07 32.57 4.24
CA PRO A 103 18.15 32.80 3.13
C PRO A 103 17.54 31.50 2.61
N MET A 104 16.26 31.51 2.19
CA MET A 104 15.55 30.32 1.71
C MET A 104 16.32 29.57 0.60
N ALA A 105 16.98 30.29 -0.32
CA ALA A 105 17.79 29.68 -1.37
C ALA A 105 18.98 28.88 -0.80
N GLU A 106 19.67 29.41 0.21
CA GLU A 106 20.77 28.71 0.89
C GLU A 106 20.26 27.54 1.74
N GLN A 107 19.08 27.66 2.36
CA GLN A 107 18.43 26.54 3.05
C GLN A 107 18.12 25.39 2.10
N ILE A 108 17.63 25.69 0.90
CA ILE A 108 17.34 24.70 -0.14
C ILE A 108 18.64 24.04 -0.60
N GLU A 109 19.67 24.81 -0.98
CA GLU A 109 20.96 24.28 -1.44
C GLU A 109 21.61 23.38 -0.37
N LEU A 110 21.61 23.81 0.88
CA LEU A 110 22.13 23.02 2.00
C LEU A 110 21.31 21.74 2.23
N SER A 111 19.97 21.81 2.15
CA SER A 111 19.11 20.62 2.27
C SER A 111 19.38 19.61 1.16
N MET A 112 19.60 20.09 -0.07
CA MET A 112 19.92 19.27 -1.22
C MET A 112 21.32 18.62 -1.11
N ASP A 113 22.34 19.35 -0.65
CA ASP A 113 23.68 18.78 -0.37
C ASP A 113 23.62 17.70 0.72
N ILE A 114 22.87 17.94 1.80
CA ILE A 114 22.65 16.94 2.85
C ILE A 114 21.96 15.70 2.30
N ALA A 115 20.91 15.88 1.48
CA ALA A 115 20.19 14.81 0.84
C ALA A 115 21.11 13.97 -0.07
N LEU A 116 21.83 14.62 -0.98
CA LEU A 116 22.73 13.97 -1.92
C LEU A 116 23.82 13.19 -1.20
N ARG A 117 24.49 13.79 -0.20
CA ARG A 117 25.50 13.09 0.60
C ARG A 117 24.92 11.94 1.41
N GLY A 118 23.73 12.12 2.00
CA GLY A 118 23.03 11.07 2.73
C GLY A 118 22.74 9.86 1.83
N LEU A 119 22.28 10.12 0.61
CA LEU A 119 22.05 9.10 -0.42
C LEU A 119 23.36 8.42 -0.85
N GLU A 120 24.43 9.17 -1.08
CA GLU A 120 25.74 8.61 -1.43
C GLU A 120 26.31 7.71 -0.33
N ILE A 121 26.22 8.12 0.93
CA ILE A 121 26.66 7.29 2.05
C ILE A 121 25.76 6.05 2.15
N GLY A 122 24.44 6.21 1.99
CA GLY A 122 23.51 5.09 1.93
C GLY A 122 23.87 4.09 0.83
N LYS A 123 24.17 4.58 -0.37
CA LYS A 123 24.65 3.77 -1.49
C LYS A 123 25.87 2.92 -1.14
N ARG A 124 26.85 3.54 -0.47
CA ARG A 124 28.13 2.88 -0.13
C ARG A 124 28.04 1.96 1.09
N ARG A 125 27.12 2.21 2.03
CA ARG A 125 27.12 1.59 3.37
C ARG A 125 25.91 0.72 3.67
N ILE A 126 24.76 1.02 3.08
CA ILE A 126 23.48 0.38 3.41
C ILE A 126 23.09 -0.61 2.31
N ILE A 127 23.33 -0.27 1.05
CA ILE A 127 22.80 -1.05 -0.07
C ILE A 127 23.55 -2.36 -0.24
N ASN A 128 22.80 -3.41 -0.62
CA ASN A 128 23.29 -4.77 -0.84
C ASN A 128 23.86 -5.47 0.40
N THR A 129 23.62 -4.94 1.60
CA THR A 129 23.88 -5.69 2.84
C THR A 129 22.74 -6.69 3.11
N GLU A 130 23.01 -7.75 3.86
CA GLU A 130 21.95 -8.70 4.25
C GLU A 130 20.86 -7.98 5.07
N GLU A 131 21.24 -7.06 5.95
CA GLU A 131 20.34 -6.27 6.78
C GLU A 131 19.38 -5.43 5.94
N SER A 132 19.88 -4.77 4.88
CA SER A 132 19.03 -3.99 3.97
C SER A 132 18.02 -4.87 3.22
N ILE A 133 18.44 -6.06 2.79
CA ILE A 133 17.55 -7.03 2.15
C ILE A 133 16.46 -7.48 3.13
N ARG A 134 16.82 -7.76 4.38
CA ARG A 134 15.86 -8.13 5.43
C ARG A 134 14.87 -7.00 5.75
N LEU A 135 15.32 -5.74 5.75
CA LEU A 135 14.42 -4.58 5.89
C LEU A 135 13.40 -4.52 4.74
N MET A 136 13.83 -4.73 3.50
CA MET A 136 12.90 -4.81 2.35
C MET A 136 11.92 -5.97 2.47
N HIS A 137 12.37 -7.13 2.95
CA HIS A 137 11.49 -8.27 3.21
C HIS A 137 10.44 -7.94 4.27
N GLN A 138 10.85 -7.28 5.36
CA GLN A 138 9.94 -6.85 6.41
C GLN A 138 8.93 -5.81 5.91
N ALA A 139 9.34 -4.89 5.04
CA ALA A 139 8.42 -3.95 4.41
C ALA A 139 7.35 -4.66 3.56
N ILE A 140 7.73 -5.67 2.76
CA ILE A 140 6.76 -6.50 2.01
C ILE A 140 5.77 -7.19 2.95
N LEU A 141 6.25 -7.76 4.05
CA LEU A 141 5.39 -8.40 5.06
C LEU A 141 4.38 -7.41 5.64
N LEU A 142 4.82 -6.20 6.00
CA LEU A 142 3.96 -5.15 6.55
C LEU A 142 2.92 -4.69 5.54
N ILE A 143 3.32 -4.41 4.29
CA ILE A 143 2.41 -3.96 3.23
C ILE A 143 1.31 -5.00 3.00
N TRP A 144 1.69 -6.28 2.81
CA TRP A 144 0.71 -7.34 2.55
C TRP A 144 -0.18 -7.62 3.75
N SER A 145 0.38 -7.69 4.97
CA SER A 145 -0.42 -7.99 6.17
C SER A 145 -1.41 -6.88 6.51
N ALA A 146 -1.06 -5.63 6.21
CA ALA A 146 -1.96 -4.50 6.32
C ALA A 146 -3.12 -4.63 5.32
N PHE A 147 -2.81 -4.96 4.07
CA PHE A 147 -3.81 -5.16 3.03
C PHE A 147 -4.74 -6.34 3.32
N GLU A 148 -4.18 -7.46 3.80
CA GLU A 148 -4.92 -8.65 4.22
C GLU A 148 -5.93 -8.32 5.33
N SER A 149 -5.47 -7.66 6.39
CA SER A 149 -6.31 -7.24 7.51
C SER A 149 -7.41 -6.29 7.05
N TYR A 150 -7.05 -5.29 6.23
CA TYR A 150 -8.00 -4.35 5.64
C TYR A 150 -9.09 -5.07 4.82
N CYS A 151 -8.69 -5.94 3.89
CA CYS A 151 -9.62 -6.71 3.07
C CYS A 151 -10.57 -7.56 3.92
N LYS A 152 -10.04 -8.23 4.95
CA LYS A 152 -10.84 -9.06 5.86
C LYS A 152 -11.86 -8.23 6.64
N GLU A 153 -11.42 -7.13 7.25
CA GLU A 153 -12.31 -6.25 8.02
C GLU A 153 -13.40 -5.62 7.15
N VAL A 154 -13.03 -5.08 5.99
CA VAL A 154 -14.02 -4.48 5.07
C VAL A 154 -15.01 -5.52 4.55
N PHE A 155 -14.54 -6.74 4.25
CA PHE A 155 -15.43 -7.86 3.87
C PHE A 155 -16.44 -8.18 4.99
N ILE A 156 -15.97 -8.32 6.23
CA ILE A 156 -16.81 -8.61 7.40
C ILE A 156 -17.86 -7.51 7.58
N LEU A 157 -17.42 -6.24 7.58
CA LEU A 157 -18.30 -5.09 7.77
C LEU A 157 -19.33 -4.99 6.64
N SER A 158 -18.91 -5.15 5.38
CA SER A 158 -19.80 -5.09 4.22
C SER A 158 -20.91 -6.16 4.29
N LEU A 159 -20.58 -7.39 4.70
CA LEU A 159 -21.55 -8.47 4.84
C LEU A 159 -22.47 -8.33 6.05
N ASN A 160 -21.95 -7.77 7.15
CA ASN A 160 -22.75 -7.46 8.32
C ASN A 160 -23.79 -6.40 7.99
N GLU A 161 -23.41 -5.37 7.24
CA GLU A 161 -24.33 -4.32 6.80
C GLU A 161 -25.29 -4.81 5.71
N ARG A 162 -24.77 -5.53 4.70
CA ARG A 162 -25.53 -5.96 3.52
C ARG A 162 -25.41 -7.47 3.29
N SER A 163 -26.25 -8.22 3.99
CA SER A 163 -26.26 -9.69 3.94
C SER A 163 -26.52 -10.28 2.55
N GLN A 164 -27.16 -9.55 1.63
CA GLN A 164 -27.38 -10.03 0.26
C GLN A 164 -26.08 -10.26 -0.52
N LEU A 165 -24.96 -9.63 -0.12
CA LEU A 165 -23.64 -9.89 -0.69
C LEU A 165 -23.23 -11.36 -0.54
N TYR A 166 -23.79 -12.08 0.44
CA TYR A 166 -23.52 -13.51 0.62
C TYR A 166 -24.06 -14.36 -0.54
N LEU A 167 -25.14 -13.92 -1.19
CA LEU A 167 -25.67 -14.61 -2.37
C LEU A 167 -24.64 -14.64 -3.50
N THR A 168 -23.87 -13.57 -3.67
CA THR A 168 -22.74 -13.51 -4.61
C THR A 168 -21.68 -14.56 -4.28
N LEU A 169 -21.42 -14.85 -3.01
CA LEU A 169 -20.48 -15.91 -2.65
C LEU A 169 -21.03 -17.30 -3.04
N LEU A 170 -22.34 -17.51 -2.88
CA LEU A 170 -22.99 -18.79 -3.17
C LEU A 170 -23.11 -19.09 -4.67
N THR A 171 -23.16 -18.06 -5.53
CA THR A 171 -23.23 -18.22 -6.99
C THR A 171 -21.89 -18.60 -7.62
N HIS A 172 -20.77 -18.46 -6.90
CA HIS A 172 -19.43 -18.77 -7.39
C HIS A 172 -18.84 -19.94 -6.60
N SER A 173 -18.64 -21.10 -7.26
CA SER A 173 -18.21 -22.36 -6.64
C SER A 173 -16.99 -22.21 -5.73
N GLU A 174 -15.97 -21.52 -6.20
CA GLU A 174 -14.70 -21.33 -5.50
C GLU A 174 -14.81 -20.45 -4.25
N LEU A 175 -15.78 -19.52 -4.21
CA LEU A 175 -16.06 -18.70 -3.03
C LEU A 175 -17.03 -19.42 -2.09
N LYS A 176 -18.03 -20.11 -2.65
CA LYS A 176 -18.99 -20.91 -1.90
C LYS A 176 -18.28 -21.91 -1.02
N ASP A 177 -17.37 -22.71 -1.58
CA ASP A 177 -16.66 -23.74 -0.82
C ASP A 177 -15.74 -23.13 0.23
N TYR A 178 -15.11 -22.00 -0.10
CA TYR A 178 -14.20 -21.30 0.81
C TYR A 178 -14.92 -20.66 2.00
N PHE A 179 -16.10 -20.08 1.80
CA PHE A 179 -16.87 -19.38 2.83
C PHE A 179 -18.01 -20.21 3.45
N ALA A 180 -18.22 -21.45 3.01
CA ALA A 180 -19.27 -22.33 3.53
C ALA A 180 -19.11 -22.59 5.03
N VAL A 181 -20.20 -22.40 5.78
CA VAL A 181 -20.29 -22.77 7.20
C VAL A 181 -20.66 -24.25 7.29
N SER A 182 -19.85 -25.04 7.99
CA SER A 182 -20.13 -26.46 8.23
C SER A 182 -21.48 -26.62 8.94
N GLN A 183 -22.26 -27.62 8.53
CA GLN A 183 -23.55 -27.90 9.17
C GLN A 183 -23.41 -28.17 10.68
N SER A 184 -22.31 -28.82 11.08
CA SER A 184 -22.02 -29.12 12.48
C SER A 184 -21.70 -27.88 13.33
N ALA A 185 -21.29 -26.77 12.71
CA ALA A 185 -20.93 -25.54 13.43
C ALA A 185 -22.13 -24.65 13.77
N TRP A 186 -23.30 -24.87 13.14
CA TRP A 186 -24.44 -23.96 13.28
C TRP A 186 -24.97 -23.85 14.71
N LEU A 187 -25.05 -24.95 15.45
CA LEU A 187 -25.58 -24.92 16.83
C LEU A 187 -24.68 -24.08 17.74
N THR A 188 -23.37 -24.28 17.67
CA THR A 188 -22.38 -23.50 18.43
C THR A 188 -22.40 -22.02 18.03
N LEU A 189 -22.54 -21.71 16.74
CA LEU A 189 -22.62 -20.33 16.24
C LEU A 189 -23.90 -19.61 16.70
N LEU A 190 -25.03 -20.32 16.71
CA LEU A 190 -26.29 -19.79 17.23
C LEU A 190 -26.17 -19.48 18.71
N GLU A 191 -25.62 -20.39 19.49
CA GLU A 191 -25.38 -20.21 20.93
C GLU A 191 -24.45 -19.03 21.20
N SER A 192 -23.30 -18.94 20.51
CA SER A 192 -22.32 -17.86 20.69
C SER A 192 -22.85 -16.46 20.35
N HIS A 193 -23.95 -16.40 19.60
CA HIS A 193 -24.60 -15.16 19.22
C HIS A 193 -25.98 -14.96 19.85
N SER A 194 -26.31 -15.73 20.90
CA SER A 194 -27.59 -15.67 21.61
C SER A 194 -28.79 -15.76 20.67
N PHE A 195 -28.67 -16.62 19.65
CA PHE A 195 -29.66 -16.85 18.59
C PHE A 195 -30.04 -15.59 17.77
N ASN A 196 -29.26 -14.51 17.87
CA ASN A 196 -29.43 -13.31 17.06
C ASN A 196 -28.26 -13.15 16.08
N LEU A 197 -28.52 -13.45 14.80
CA LEU A 197 -27.55 -13.36 13.70
C LEU A 197 -27.69 -12.07 12.88
N ASN A 198 -28.62 -11.18 13.26
CA ASN A 198 -28.81 -9.92 12.53
C ASN A 198 -27.53 -9.09 12.59
N GLY A 199 -27.06 -8.62 11.44
CA GLY A 199 -25.82 -7.84 11.34
C GLY A 199 -24.53 -8.61 11.68
N LYS A 200 -24.54 -9.95 11.68
CA LYS A 200 -23.38 -10.78 12.07
C LYS A 200 -22.90 -11.75 10.99
N LEU A 201 -23.49 -11.72 9.81
CA LEU A 201 -23.18 -12.69 8.76
C LEU A 201 -21.71 -12.66 8.36
N GLY A 202 -21.14 -11.47 8.14
CA GLY A 202 -19.72 -11.27 7.87
C GLY A 202 -18.85 -11.80 9.00
N THR A 203 -19.20 -11.51 10.25
CA THR A 203 -18.47 -12.01 11.43
C THR A 203 -18.46 -13.53 11.47
N ILE A 204 -19.58 -14.18 11.19
CA ILE A 204 -19.72 -15.63 11.19
C ILE A 204 -18.87 -16.28 10.09
N VAL A 205 -18.92 -15.75 8.87
CA VAL A 205 -18.27 -16.40 7.71
C VAL A 205 -16.82 -15.97 7.51
N GLY A 206 -16.42 -14.79 8.01
CA GLY A 206 -15.14 -14.17 7.72
C GLY A 206 -14.10 -14.27 8.84
N THR A 207 -14.49 -14.34 10.12
CA THR A 207 -13.53 -14.22 11.24
C THR A 207 -12.46 -15.31 11.24
N SER A 208 -12.82 -16.55 10.97
CA SER A 208 -11.88 -17.69 10.94
C SER A 208 -11.18 -17.90 9.58
N ARG A 209 -11.51 -17.08 8.57
CA ARG A 209 -10.98 -17.24 7.22
C ARG A 209 -9.67 -16.49 7.04
N ASP A 210 -8.84 -17.07 6.19
CA ASP A 210 -7.49 -16.60 5.88
C ASP A 210 -7.50 -15.76 4.61
N PHE A 211 -7.17 -14.47 4.72
CA PHE A 211 -7.16 -13.56 3.59
C PHE A 211 -5.76 -13.45 2.96
N SER A 212 -4.80 -14.29 3.37
CA SER A 212 -3.41 -14.20 2.94
C SER A 212 -3.15 -14.59 1.49
N SER A 213 -4.11 -15.25 0.83
CA SER A 213 -3.98 -15.69 -0.56
C SER A 213 -4.29 -14.57 -1.57
N PRO A 214 -3.35 -14.19 -2.46
CA PRO A 214 -3.63 -13.21 -3.51
C PRO A 214 -4.72 -13.69 -4.48
N GLN A 215 -4.85 -15.01 -4.68
CA GLN A 215 -5.90 -15.58 -5.52
C GLN A 215 -7.28 -15.40 -4.88
N LEU A 216 -7.37 -15.54 -3.55
CA LEU A 216 -8.63 -15.30 -2.83
C LEU A 216 -9.05 -13.84 -2.97
N ILE A 217 -8.13 -12.89 -2.73
CA ILE A 217 -8.43 -11.46 -2.86
C ILE A 217 -8.93 -11.14 -4.28
N ARG A 218 -8.25 -11.66 -5.31
CA ARG A 218 -8.67 -11.55 -6.73
C ARG A 218 -10.09 -12.05 -6.95
N ASN A 219 -10.36 -13.30 -6.58
CA ASN A 219 -11.65 -13.93 -6.82
C ASN A 219 -12.78 -13.26 -6.03
N LEU A 220 -12.50 -12.90 -4.78
CA LEU A 220 -13.50 -12.31 -3.89
C LEU A 220 -13.87 -10.90 -4.34
N PHE A 221 -12.91 -9.98 -4.41
CA PHE A 221 -13.20 -8.57 -4.62
C PHE A 221 -13.56 -8.21 -6.06
N SER A 222 -13.23 -9.06 -7.04
CA SER A 222 -13.75 -8.91 -8.41
C SER A 222 -15.25 -9.20 -8.54
N LYS A 223 -15.84 -9.87 -7.54
CA LYS A 223 -17.23 -10.37 -7.60
C LYS A 223 -18.12 -9.76 -6.54
N LEU A 224 -17.58 -9.58 -5.32
CA LEU A 224 -18.34 -9.25 -4.12
C LEU A 224 -19.32 -8.10 -4.32
N TYR A 225 -18.87 -7.02 -4.97
CA TYR A 225 -19.66 -5.78 -5.12
C TYR A 225 -20.41 -5.67 -6.45
N LEU A 226 -20.40 -6.70 -7.30
CA LEU A 226 -21.06 -6.65 -8.61
C LEU A 226 -22.58 -6.48 -8.46
N GLY A 227 -23.13 -5.54 -9.24
CA GLY A 227 -24.57 -5.31 -9.28
C GLY A 227 -25.12 -4.55 -8.07
N LEU A 228 -24.24 -3.98 -7.23
CA LEU A 228 -24.67 -3.05 -6.21
C LEU A 228 -25.29 -1.79 -6.87
N PRO A 229 -26.38 -1.26 -6.30
CA PRO A 229 -27.01 -0.04 -6.80
C PRO A 229 -26.06 1.16 -6.69
N GLY A 230 -26.12 2.03 -7.70
CA GLY A 230 -25.27 3.20 -7.85
C GLY A 230 -24.40 3.10 -9.11
N GLU A 231 -24.33 4.17 -9.90
CA GLU A 231 -23.51 4.22 -11.11
C GLU A 231 -22.01 4.24 -10.75
N LYS A 232 -21.44 3.07 -10.45
CA LYS A 232 -20.03 2.91 -10.06
C LYS A 232 -19.27 1.90 -10.93
N LYS A 233 -19.74 1.66 -12.17
CA LYS A 233 -19.10 0.75 -13.12
C LYS A 233 -17.62 1.06 -13.35
N GLU A 234 -17.25 2.35 -13.35
CA GLU A 234 -15.86 2.77 -13.47
C GLU A 234 -15.01 2.30 -12.28
N LEU A 235 -15.56 2.36 -11.07
CA LEU A 235 -14.88 1.91 -9.85
C LEU A 235 -14.80 0.39 -9.77
N GLU A 236 -15.84 -0.33 -10.21
CA GLU A 236 -15.81 -1.78 -10.37
C GLU A 236 -14.74 -2.21 -11.37
N ALA A 237 -14.68 -1.55 -12.53
CA ALA A 237 -13.66 -1.81 -13.55
C ALA A 237 -12.25 -1.49 -13.04
N ALA A 238 -12.08 -0.39 -12.28
CA ALA A 238 -10.82 -0.05 -11.64
C ALA A 238 -10.41 -1.09 -10.60
N LEU A 239 -11.32 -1.52 -9.72
CA LEU A 239 -11.04 -2.57 -8.75
C LEU A 239 -10.63 -3.86 -9.46
N HIS A 240 -11.40 -4.27 -10.48
CA HIS A 240 -11.10 -5.46 -11.27
C HIS A 240 -9.70 -5.38 -11.89
N LYS A 241 -9.33 -4.24 -12.47
CA LYS A 241 -7.98 -3.99 -12.99
C LYS A 241 -6.92 -4.18 -11.91
N TYR A 242 -7.09 -3.54 -10.75
CA TYR A 242 -6.05 -3.54 -9.72
C TYR A 242 -5.89 -4.87 -8.99
N VAL A 243 -6.98 -5.61 -8.73
CA VAL A 243 -6.85 -6.94 -8.11
C VAL A 243 -6.19 -7.94 -9.06
N HIS A 244 -6.40 -7.80 -10.38
CA HIS A 244 -5.73 -8.61 -11.40
C HIS A 244 -4.37 -8.10 -11.82
N ASP A 245 -3.87 -7.02 -11.21
CA ASP A 245 -2.55 -6.48 -11.50
C ASP A 245 -1.46 -7.49 -11.10
N ASP A 246 -0.43 -7.60 -11.95
CA ASP A 246 0.68 -8.53 -11.74
C ASP A 246 1.53 -8.13 -10.53
N GLU A 247 1.61 -6.84 -10.21
CA GLU A 247 2.38 -6.39 -9.05
C GLU A 247 1.69 -6.78 -7.74
N LEU A 248 0.36 -6.76 -7.68
CA LEU A 248 -0.36 -7.27 -6.50
C LEU A 248 -0.13 -8.78 -6.32
N TRP A 249 -0.09 -9.53 -7.42
CA TRP A 249 0.20 -10.96 -7.41
C TRP A 249 1.62 -11.27 -6.96
N LYS A 250 2.61 -10.60 -7.55
CA LYS A 250 4.01 -10.72 -7.14
C LYS A 250 4.19 -10.34 -5.69
N LEU A 251 3.50 -9.31 -5.19
CA LEU A 251 3.54 -8.91 -3.79
C LEU A 251 3.09 -10.06 -2.87
N GLY A 252 1.95 -10.70 -3.16
CA GLY A 252 1.47 -11.86 -2.41
C GLY A 252 2.42 -13.06 -2.47
N LEU A 253 3.00 -13.34 -3.63
CA LEU A 253 4.00 -14.41 -3.79
C LEU A 253 5.30 -14.12 -3.01
N ARG A 254 5.79 -12.87 -3.06
CA ARG A 254 6.96 -12.42 -2.31
C ARG A 254 6.71 -12.55 -0.81
N ARG A 255 5.54 -12.12 -0.31
CA ARG A 255 5.14 -12.32 1.10
C ARG A 255 5.16 -13.79 1.49
N HIS A 256 4.56 -14.67 0.68
CA HIS A 256 4.55 -16.11 0.96
C HIS A 256 5.98 -16.67 1.04
N LEU A 257 6.84 -16.32 0.09
CA LEU A 257 8.25 -16.74 0.08
C LEU A 257 9.01 -16.25 1.33
N ILE A 258 8.80 -14.98 1.70
CA ILE A 258 9.44 -14.39 2.89
C ILE A 258 8.98 -15.09 4.17
N ALA A 259 7.66 -15.25 4.35
CA ALA A 259 7.09 -15.80 5.57
C ALA A 259 7.38 -17.30 5.76
N HIS A 260 7.36 -18.09 4.68
CA HIS A 260 7.43 -19.56 4.78
C HIS A 260 8.79 -20.14 4.38
N ARG A 261 9.62 -19.39 3.63
CA ARG A 261 10.94 -19.82 3.15
C ARG A 261 12.06 -18.87 3.55
N CYS A 262 11.80 -17.92 4.47
CA CYS A 262 12.76 -16.90 4.90
C CYS A 262 13.33 -16.08 3.72
N GLY A 263 12.55 -15.96 2.64
CA GLY A 263 12.94 -15.26 1.41
C GLY A 263 13.84 -16.07 0.49
N ILE A 264 14.10 -17.36 0.75
CA ILE A 264 14.90 -18.21 -0.14
C ILE A 264 14.05 -18.64 -1.33
N ILE A 265 14.50 -18.30 -2.54
CA ILE A 265 13.78 -18.53 -3.79
C ILE A 265 13.68 -20.03 -4.09
N ASP A 266 12.45 -20.51 -4.26
CA ASP A 266 12.16 -21.87 -4.70
C ASP A 266 11.61 -21.90 -6.13
N LYS A 267 11.51 -23.11 -6.68
CA LYS A 267 11.01 -23.33 -8.05
C LYS A 267 9.54 -22.92 -8.20
N GLU A 268 8.75 -23.05 -7.13
CA GLU A 268 7.33 -22.67 -7.16
C GLU A 268 7.17 -21.17 -7.33
N TYR A 269 7.94 -20.36 -6.59
CA TYR A 269 7.97 -18.92 -6.75
C TYR A 269 8.31 -18.53 -8.18
N LEU A 270 9.42 -19.03 -8.74
CA LEU A 270 9.87 -18.69 -10.10
C LEU A 270 8.81 -19.03 -11.16
N ASN A 271 8.15 -20.19 -11.01
CA ASN A 271 7.09 -20.62 -11.93
C ASN A 271 5.86 -19.71 -11.84
N LYS A 272 5.45 -19.29 -10.64
CA LYS A 272 4.24 -18.48 -10.42
C LYS A 272 4.45 -16.99 -10.67
N SER A 273 5.64 -16.47 -10.41
CA SER A 273 5.98 -15.05 -10.54
C SER A 273 6.43 -14.69 -11.95
N GLY A 274 7.01 -15.65 -12.69
CA GLY A 274 7.70 -15.37 -13.96
C GLY A 274 8.94 -14.49 -13.80
N ASP A 275 9.43 -14.28 -12.57
CA ASP A 275 10.57 -13.41 -12.29
C ASP A 275 11.90 -14.16 -12.55
N HIS A 276 12.27 -14.22 -13.83
CA HIS A 276 13.51 -14.86 -14.28
C HIS A 276 14.78 -14.07 -13.92
N SER A 277 14.66 -12.87 -13.32
CA SER A 277 15.81 -12.12 -12.82
C SER A 277 16.36 -12.68 -11.50
N GLN A 278 15.57 -13.53 -10.84
CA GLN A 278 15.89 -14.14 -9.55
C GLN A 278 16.57 -15.50 -9.74
N THR A 279 17.37 -15.92 -8.76
CA THR A 279 18.12 -17.19 -8.82
C THR A 279 17.60 -18.18 -7.78
N GLN A 280 17.25 -19.39 -8.19
CA GLN A 280 16.79 -20.45 -7.27
C GLN A 280 17.85 -20.73 -6.18
N GLY A 281 17.41 -20.85 -4.93
CA GLY A 281 18.26 -21.08 -3.76
C GLY A 281 18.92 -19.82 -3.21
N ALA A 282 18.87 -18.69 -3.91
CA ALA A 282 19.35 -17.42 -3.41
C ALA A 282 18.29 -16.72 -2.54
N LEU A 283 18.75 -15.76 -1.74
CA LEU A 283 17.86 -14.84 -1.03
C LEU A 283 17.19 -13.90 -2.05
N LEU A 284 15.88 -13.71 -1.92
CA LEU A 284 15.06 -12.82 -2.76
C LEU A 284 15.64 -11.41 -2.75
N LYS A 285 16.03 -10.91 -3.92
CA LYS A 285 16.48 -9.53 -4.08
C LYS A 285 15.31 -8.66 -4.51
N LEU A 286 15.09 -7.58 -3.80
CA LEU A 286 14.07 -6.58 -4.09
C LEU A 286 14.74 -5.26 -4.43
N ARG A 287 14.05 -4.45 -5.23
CA ARG A 287 14.47 -3.09 -5.57
C ARG A 287 13.52 -2.09 -4.91
N GLY A 288 13.93 -0.84 -4.76
CA GLY A 288 13.07 0.21 -4.21
C GLY A 288 11.77 0.35 -5.00
N ARG A 289 11.87 0.29 -6.33
CA ARG A 289 10.72 0.35 -7.23
C ARG A 289 9.71 -0.79 -7.02
N ASP A 290 10.18 -2.00 -6.70
CA ASP A 290 9.29 -3.14 -6.44
C ASP A 290 8.42 -2.89 -5.20
N ILE A 291 9.00 -2.25 -4.17
CA ILE A 291 8.27 -1.86 -2.97
C ILE A 291 7.29 -0.72 -3.26
N ALA A 292 7.74 0.32 -3.96
CA ALA A 292 6.91 1.48 -4.29
C ALA A 292 5.68 1.07 -5.12
N GLN A 293 5.88 0.21 -6.12
CA GLN A 293 4.79 -0.37 -6.90
C GLN A 293 3.85 -1.21 -6.03
N GLY A 294 4.38 -2.04 -5.13
CA GLY A 294 3.60 -2.81 -4.16
C GLY A 294 2.73 -1.94 -3.24
N MET A 295 3.28 -0.86 -2.68
CA MET A 295 2.51 0.11 -1.89
C MET A 295 1.44 0.80 -2.72
N GLY A 296 1.78 1.23 -3.93
CA GLY A 296 0.86 1.90 -4.84
C GLY A 296 -0.32 1.03 -5.23
N ILE A 297 -0.09 -0.22 -5.63
CA ILE A 297 -1.18 -1.12 -6.04
C ILE A 297 -2.11 -1.46 -4.87
N VAL A 298 -1.57 -1.67 -3.67
CA VAL A 298 -2.35 -1.88 -2.45
C VAL A 298 -3.21 -0.65 -2.13
N ALA A 299 -2.65 0.54 -2.23
CA ALA A 299 -3.39 1.77 -1.98
C ALA A 299 -4.52 1.98 -2.99
N GLN A 300 -4.27 1.76 -4.27
CA GLN A 300 -5.29 1.86 -5.31
C GLN A 300 -6.40 0.83 -5.13
N CYS A 301 -6.05 -0.42 -4.79
CA CYS A 301 -7.03 -1.45 -4.44
C CYS A 301 -7.90 -1.01 -3.26
N ALA A 302 -7.28 -0.53 -2.18
CA ALA A 302 -8.00 -0.12 -0.99
C ALA A 302 -8.93 1.06 -1.21
N ILE A 303 -8.52 2.07 -1.99
CA ILE A 303 -9.39 3.19 -2.37
C ILE A 303 -10.63 2.67 -3.12
N CYS A 304 -10.43 1.74 -4.06
CA CYS A 304 -11.54 1.16 -4.83
C CYS A 304 -12.47 0.31 -3.95
N ILE A 305 -11.90 -0.54 -3.08
CA ILE A 305 -12.64 -1.35 -2.12
C ILE A 305 -13.46 -0.44 -1.19
N TYR A 306 -12.87 0.59 -0.60
CA TYR A 306 -13.57 1.56 0.23
C TYR A 306 -14.74 2.21 -0.53
N GLY A 307 -14.47 2.70 -1.75
CA GLY A 307 -15.46 3.42 -2.55
C GLY A 307 -16.64 2.56 -3.01
N LEU A 308 -16.48 1.24 -3.12
CA LEU A 308 -17.54 0.27 -3.37
C LEU A 308 -18.22 -0.20 -2.07
N ALA A 309 -17.44 -0.53 -1.04
CA ALA A 309 -17.93 -0.99 0.26
C ALA A 309 -18.89 0.03 0.88
N ARG A 310 -18.63 1.33 0.77
CA ARG A 310 -19.54 2.39 1.26
C ARG A 310 -20.96 2.32 0.67
N CYS A 311 -21.20 1.60 -0.44
CA CYS A 311 -22.55 1.35 -0.96
C CYS A 311 -23.36 0.35 -0.11
N CYS A 312 -22.74 -0.33 0.84
CA CYS A 312 -23.44 -1.22 1.75
C CYS A 312 -24.27 -0.42 2.74
N TRP A 313 -23.78 0.76 3.15
CA TRP A 313 -24.47 1.67 4.06
C TRP A 313 -25.45 2.56 3.29
N PRO A 314 -26.76 2.48 3.56
CA PRO A 314 -27.71 3.41 2.98
C PRO A 314 -27.38 4.83 3.45
N LYS A 315 -27.35 5.78 2.51
CA LYS A 315 -27.35 7.20 2.92
C LYS A 315 -28.68 7.46 3.64
N PRO A 316 -28.68 8.16 4.77
CA PRO A 316 -29.95 8.61 5.34
C PRO A 316 -30.66 9.41 4.24
N ASP A 317 -31.87 8.98 3.88
CA ASP A 317 -32.68 9.69 2.89
C ASP A 317 -32.81 11.14 3.34
N HIS A 318 -32.10 12.05 2.67
CA HIS A 318 -32.22 13.49 2.90
C HIS A 318 -33.58 14.05 2.40
N GLY A 319 -34.60 13.19 2.24
CA GLY A 319 -35.87 13.54 1.60
C GLY A 319 -37.05 12.59 1.87
N ALA A 320 -36.99 11.70 2.88
CA ALA A 320 -38.21 11.09 3.40
C ALA A 320 -38.88 12.11 4.34
N ASN A 321 -39.70 12.97 3.74
CA ASN A 321 -40.55 13.94 4.43
C ASN A 321 -41.23 13.28 5.65
N ARG A 322 -41.10 13.97 6.80
CA ARG A 322 -42.10 13.92 7.85
C ARG A 322 -43.40 14.46 7.26
N GLU A 323 -44.28 13.57 6.82
CA GLU A 323 -45.73 13.82 6.80
C GLU A 323 -46.35 13.03 7.96
#